data_AF-A0A920N2A6-F1
#
_entry.id   AF-A0A920N2A6-F1
#
_cell.length_a   1.000
_cell.length_b   1.000
_cell.length_c   1.000
_cell.angle_alpha   90.00
_cell.angle_beta   90.00
_cell.angle_gamma   90.00
#
_symmetry.space_group_name_H-M   'P 1'
#
loop_
_entity.id
_entity.type
_entity.pdbx_description
1 polymer ?
#
loop_
_entity_poly.entity_id
_entity_poly.type
_entity_poly.pdbx_seq_one_letter_code
_entity_poly.pdbx_strand_id
1 'polypeptide(L)'
;MDRRRQVRRRQAPHAGRPELRHLPFPDHHDQAARKLVVSLGSDDSIKLWLNGSVSFEKKILRGVAPDQDKATLDLVAGENRLLMKVANGGGGYGFFFRTLQSSLPAPVLAALKLPAAKRNAAQKKTIADHYRQIAPALKPVRDKLAAAGKQKAELEKQLPRTLMTVSVKPRPIRILPRGNWMDDSGPVVTPGVPGFLPALEVGDRRANRLDLARWISVRTTR
;
A
#
# COMPACT_ATOMS: atom_id res chain seq x y z
N MET A 1 28.74 69.45 31.65
CA MET A 1 29.79 68.41 31.71
C MET A 1 29.35 67.38 32.72
N ASP A 2 28.78 66.26 32.26
CA ASP A 2 28.36 65.17 33.14
C ASP A 2 28.80 63.83 32.55
N ARG A 3 29.53 63.05 33.35
CA ARG A 3 30.09 61.74 33.01
C ARG A 3 29.15 60.69 33.56
N ARG A 4 28.53 59.84 32.73
CA ARG A 4 28.07 58.50 33.17
C ARG A 4 28.34 57.41 32.14
N ARG A 5 29.12 56.43 32.60
CA ARG A 5 29.51 55.17 31.96
C ARG A 5 28.29 54.34 31.56
N GLN A 6 28.25 53.87 30.32
CA GLN A 6 27.39 52.75 29.92
C GLN A 6 27.95 51.45 30.48
N VAL A 7 27.15 50.74 31.29
CA VAL A 7 27.41 49.36 31.70
C VAL A 7 26.61 48.44 30.78
N ARG A 8 27.30 47.67 29.92
CA ARG A 8 26.72 46.59 29.12
C ARG A 8 26.31 45.44 30.05
N ARG A 9 25.02 45.16 30.18
CA ARG A 9 24.52 43.86 30.69
C ARG A 9 24.49 42.84 29.55
N ARG A 10 25.28 41.77 29.66
CA ARG A 10 25.19 40.58 28.81
C ARG A 10 23.93 39.80 29.20
N GLN A 11 23.04 39.55 28.24
CA GLN A 11 21.95 38.58 28.38
C GLN A 11 22.48 37.20 28.01
N ALA A 12 22.26 36.20 28.88
CA ALA A 12 22.63 34.81 28.64
C ALA A 12 21.67 34.15 27.61
N PRO A 13 22.10 33.16 26.82
CA PRO A 13 21.28 32.55 25.79
C PRO A 13 20.22 31.64 26.41
N HIS A 14 18.95 31.86 26.03
CA HIS A 14 17.83 31.04 26.46
C HIS A 14 17.86 29.70 25.70
N ALA A 15 17.95 28.60 26.46
CA ALA A 15 17.96 27.24 25.94
C ALA A 15 16.71 26.96 25.09
N GLY A 16 16.93 26.32 23.93
CA GLY A 16 15.94 26.07 22.91
C GLY A 16 14.73 25.28 23.39
N ARG A 17 13.54 25.80 23.09
CA ARG A 17 12.30 25.01 23.06
C ARG A 17 12.29 24.17 21.78
N PRO A 18 11.88 22.89 21.80
CA PRO A 18 11.73 22.13 20.58
C PRO A 18 10.59 22.73 19.75
N GLU A 19 10.91 23.30 18.59
CA GLU A 19 9.94 23.66 17.57
C GLU A 19 9.18 22.39 17.16
N LEU A 20 7.90 22.32 17.53
CA LEU A 20 6.95 21.45 16.85
C LEU A 20 6.83 21.97 15.42
N ARG A 21 7.61 21.37 14.50
CA ARG A 21 7.44 21.54 13.07
C ARG A 21 6.04 21.05 12.71
N HIS A 22 5.10 21.98 12.61
CA HIS A 22 3.84 21.76 11.92
C HIS A 22 4.20 21.41 10.47
N LEU A 23 4.12 20.12 10.12
CA LEU A 23 4.11 19.71 8.73
C LEU A 23 2.91 20.39 8.07
N PRO A 24 3.09 21.23 7.04
CA PRO A 24 1.97 21.80 6.31
C PRO A 24 1.22 20.65 5.64
N PHE A 25 0.00 20.37 6.09
CA PHE A 25 -0.93 19.55 5.33
C PHE A 25 -1.33 20.39 4.10
N PRO A 26 -1.00 19.95 2.87
CA PRO A 26 -1.41 20.70 1.68
C PRO A 26 -2.93 20.69 1.60
N ASP A 27 -3.53 21.84 1.32
CA ASP A 27 -4.95 21.98 1.06
C ASP A 27 -5.40 20.89 0.06
N HIS A 28 -6.39 20.10 0.47
CA HIS A 28 -6.81 18.87 -0.18
C HIS A 28 -7.62 19.11 -1.48
N HIS A 29 -7.05 19.87 -2.43
CA HIS A 29 -7.68 20.21 -3.70
C HIS A 29 -7.46 19.17 -4.81
N ASP A 30 -6.81 18.04 -4.51
CA ASP A 30 -6.42 17.03 -5.52
C ASP A 30 -7.34 15.79 -5.47
N GLN A 31 -8.65 16.00 -5.42
CA GLN A 31 -9.63 14.91 -5.54
C GLN A 31 -9.96 14.67 -7.01
N ALA A 32 -9.82 13.42 -7.45
CA ALA A 32 -10.24 13.00 -8.78
C ALA A 32 -11.77 13.05 -8.93
N ALA A 33 -12.23 13.24 -10.18
CA ALA A 33 -13.65 13.18 -10.52
C ALA A 33 -14.27 11.85 -10.07
N ARG A 34 -15.44 11.91 -9.44
CA ARG A 34 -16.12 10.73 -8.88
C ARG A 34 -17.61 10.98 -8.66
N LYS A 35 -18.39 9.91 -8.69
CA LYS A 35 -19.76 9.93 -8.16
C LYS A 35 -19.71 9.83 -6.64
N LEU A 36 -20.49 10.67 -5.95
CA LEU A 36 -20.64 10.69 -4.50
C LEU A 36 -22.11 10.56 -4.14
N VAL A 37 -22.49 9.44 -3.54
CA VAL A 37 -23.85 9.29 -3.00
C VAL A 37 -23.94 10.01 -1.65
N VAL A 38 -24.97 10.84 -1.49
CA VAL A 38 -25.28 11.57 -0.25
C VAL A 38 -26.67 11.22 0.25
N SER A 39 -26.84 11.30 1.56
CA SER A 39 -28.09 11.16 2.27
C SER A 39 -28.52 12.52 2.78
N LEU A 40 -29.81 12.83 2.65
CA LEU A 40 -30.40 14.13 2.90
C LEU A 40 -31.60 14.01 3.84
N GLY A 41 -31.87 15.07 4.59
CA GLY A 41 -33.10 15.29 5.34
C GLY A 41 -33.46 16.76 5.32
N SER A 42 -34.74 17.10 5.38
CA SER A 42 -35.16 18.51 5.37
C SER A 42 -36.51 18.73 6.03
N ASP A 43 -36.67 19.95 6.55
CA ASP A 43 -37.92 20.53 7.02
C ASP A 43 -38.08 21.94 6.44
N ASP A 44 -38.82 22.15 5.37
CA ASP A 44 -39.72 21.21 4.68
C ASP A 44 -39.09 20.68 3.38
N SER A 45 -39.14 21.50 2.32
CA SER A 45 -38.69 21.16 0.98
C SER A 45 -37.19 21.35 0.84
N ILE A 46 -36.56 20.63 -0.10
CA ILE A 46 -35.12 20.69 -0.34
C ILE A 46 -34.79 20.85 -1.83
N LYS A 47 -33.78 21.65 -2.12
CA LYS A 47 -33.15 21.74 -3.44
C LYS A 47 -31.64 21.82 -3.28
N LEU A 48 -30.92 21.05 -4.08
CA LEU A 48 -29.47 20.89 -4.02
C LEU A 48 -28.89 21.20 -5.39
N TRP A 49 -27.83 22.00 -5.43
CA TRP A 49 -27.06 22.32 -6.63
C TRP A 49 -25.61 21.91 -6.45
N LEU A 50 -25.02 21.36 -7.51
CA LEU A 50 -23.60 21.11 -7.65
C LEU A 50 -23.07 21.96 -8.80
N ASN A 51 -22.06 22.78 -8.55
CA ASN A 51 -21.41 23.63 -9.55
C ASN A 51 -22.41 24.47 -10.37
N GLY A 52 -23.45 24.98 -9.69
CA GLY A 52 -24.51 25.80 -10.30
C GLY A 52 -25.66 25.02 -10.95
N SER A 53 -25.52 23.71 -11.13
CA SER A 53 -26.57 22.86 -11.72
C SER A 53 -27.37 22.13 -10.65
N VAL A 54 -28.70 22.05 -10.79
CA VAL A 54 -29.56 21.32 -9.84
C VAL A 54 -29.21 19.83 -9.87
N SER A 55 -28.87 19.26 -8.72
CA SER A 55 -28.56 17.84 -8.55
C SER A 55 -29.68 17.07 -7.85
N PHE A 56 -30.52 17.75 -7.06
CA PHE A 56 -31.66 17.14 -6.39
C PHE A 56 -32.72 18.20 -6.06
N GLU A 57 -33.99 17.87 -6.17
CA GLU A 57 -35.09 18.73 -5.76
C GLU A 57 -36.27 17.89 -5.29
N LYS A 58 -36.86 18.28 -4.15
CA LYS A 58 -38.09 17.70 -3.65
C LYS A 58 -38.91 18.75 -2.93
N LYS A 59 -40.05 19.08 -3.52
CA LYS A 59 -41.05 19.96 -2.91
C LYS A 59 -42.03 19.11 -2.11
N ILE A 60 -41.99 19.23 -0.79
CA ILE A 60 -42.77 18.46 0.16
C ILE A 60 -42.89 19.23 1.47
N LEU A 61 -43.97 19.00 2.21
CA LEU A 61 -44.16 19.46 3.59
C LEU A 61 -43.92 18.27 4.52
N ARG A 62 -42.95 18.36 5.44
CA ARG A 62 -42.51 17.31 6.37
C ARG A 62 -41.57 17.87 7.44
N GLY A 63 -41.56 17.24 8.60
CA GLY A 63 -40.50 17.45 9.59
C GLY A 63 -39.14 16.87 9.18
N VAL A 64 -38.06 17.35 9.79
CA VAL A 64 -36.69 16.91 9.51
C VAL A 64 -36.42 15.53 10.14
N ALA A 65 -35.87 14.61 9.37
CA ALA A 65 -35.34 13.34 9.88
C ALA A 65 -34.06 12.95 9.11
N PRO A 66 -33.13 12.20 9.72
CA PRO A 66 -31.98 11.67 8.99
C PRO A 66 -32.42 10.66 7.92
N ASP A 67 -31.67 10.59 6.83
CA ASP A 67 -31.83 9.58 5.78
C ASP A 67 -33.17 9.55 5.04
N GLN A 68 -33.89 10.68 4.98
CA GLN A 68 -35.16 10.80 4.26
C GLN A 68 -35.04 10.69 2.74
N ASP A 69 -33.95 11.21 2.17
CA ASP A 69 -33.69 11.16 0.72
C ASP A 69 -32.23 10.80 0.42
N LYS A 70 -31.96 10.38 -0.81
CA LYS A 70 -30.62 10.13 -1.34
C LYS A 70 -30.43 10.87 -2.66
N ALA A 71 -29.25 11.44 -2.85
CA ALA A 71 -28.86 12.07 -4.10
C ALA A 71 -27.48 11.57 -4.55
N THR A 72 -27.23 11.52 -5.85
CA THR A 72 -25.91 11.22 -6.42
C THR A 72 -25.31 12.50 -6.97
N LEU A 73 -24.12 12.86 -6.50
CA LEU A 73 -23.38 14.04 -6.91
C LEU A 73 -22.24 13.63 -7.84
N ASP A 74 -22.24 14.12 -9.07
CA ASP A 74 -21.18 13.87 -10.03
C ASP A 74 -20.07 14.93 -9.87
N LEU A 75 -19.12 14.66 -8.98
CA LEU A 75 -18.03 15.59 -8.67
C LEU A 75 -17.01 15.61 -9.81
N VAL A 76 -16.59 16.82 -10.18
CA VAL A 76 -15.45 17.02 -11.08
C VAL A 76 -14.14 16.96 -10.29
N ALA A 77 -13.01 16.84 -10.99
CA ALA A 77 -11.71 16.93 -10.33
C ALA A 77 -11.50 18.33 -9.74
N GLY A 78 -10.96 18.40 -8.53
CA GLY A 78 -10.71 19.67 -7.84
C GLY A 78 -11.88 20.18 -7.00
N GLU A 79 -12.00 21.50 -6.90
CA GLU A 79 -13.02 22.15 -6.08
C GLU A 79 -14.42 21.95 -6.66
N ASN A 80 -15.38 21.61 -5.80
CA ASN A 80 -16.78 21.47 -6.16
C ASN A 80 -17.62 22.33 -5.21
N ARG A 81 -18.53 23.14 -5.76
CA ARG A 81 -19.41 24.02 -4.99
C ARG A 81 -20.77 23.36 -4.81
N LEU A 82 -21.14 23.12 -3.56
CA LEU A 82 -22.44 22.57 -3.19
C LEU A 82 -23.29 23.68 -2.57
N LEU A 83 -24.49 23.91 -3.12
CA LEU A 83 -25.49 24.78 -2.52
C LEU A 83 -26.71 23.95 -2.15
N MET A 84 -27.24 24.13 -0.94
CA MET A 84 -28.46 23.48 -0.49
C MET A 84 -29.43 24.54 0.00
N LYS A 85 -30.67 24.48 -0.49
CA LYS A 85 -31.77 25.33 -0.07
C LYS A 85 -32.82 24.47 0.61
N VAL A 86 -33.26 24.95 1.77
CA VAL A 86 -34.45 24.45 2.45
C VAL A 86 -35.54 25.51 2.31
N ALA A 87 -36.76 25.11 1.99
CA ALA A 87 -37.92 26.00 1.97
C ALA A 87 -38.94 25.49 2.98
N ASN A 88 -39.22 26.29 4.00
CA ASN A 88 -40.13 25.99 5.10
C ASN A 88 -41.55 26.50 4.77
N GLY A 89 -42.56 25.69 5.05
CA GLY A 89 -43.98 26.01 4.98
C GLY A 89 -44.58 26.46 6.32
N GLY A 90 -43.89 26.21 7.44
CA GLY A 90 -44.24 26.69 8.79
C GLY A 90 -43.75 25.76 9.91
N GLY A 91 -43.64 26.26 11.14
CA GLY A 91 -43.22 25.45 12.29
C GLY A 91 -41.71 25.29 12.42
N GLY A 92 -41.25 24.06 12.70
CA GLY A 92 -39.83 23.73 12.85
C GLY A 92 -39.03 23.91 11.56
N TYR A 93 -37.70 23.78 11.64
CA TYR A 93 -36.84 23.76 10.46
C TYR A 93 -35.53 23.02 10.75
N GLY A 94 -34.93 22.46 9.69
CA GLY A 94 -33.66 21.76 9.79
C GLY A 94 -33.27 21.02 8.53
N PHE A 95 -32.04 20.50 8.51
CA PHE A 95 -31.57 19.62 7.44
C PHE A 95 -30.57 18.58 7.96
N PHE A 96 -30.45 17.48 7.22
CA PHE A 96 -29.35 16.53 7.34
C PHE A 96 -28.59 16.43 6.02
N PHE A 97 -27.27 16.31 6.10
CA PHE A 97 -26.41 15.98 4.97
C PHE A 97 -25.35 14.98 5.43
N ARG A 98 -25.23 13.85 4.73
CA ARG A 98 -24.20 12.85 5.01
C ARG A 98 -23.71 12.18 3.74
N THR A 99 -22.41 12.07 3.56
CA THR A 99 -21.83 11.27 2.47
C THR A 99 -21.94 9.78 2.77
N LEU A 100 -22.52 8.99 1.86
CA LEU A 100 -22.67 7.54 2.02
C LEU A 100 -21.48 6.75 1.44
N GLN A 101 -20.62 7.40 0.66
CA GLN A 101 -19.44 6.79 0.07
C GLN A 101 -18.18 7.27 0.79
N SER A 102 -17.53 6.34 1.47
CA SER A 102 -16.20 6.55 2.02
C SER A 102 -15.17 6.20 0.96
N SER A 103 -14.37 7.17 0.50
CA SER A 103 -13.34 6.94 -0.52
C SER A 103 -12.10 6.21 -0.02
N LEU A 104 -12.18 5.68 1.19
CA LEU A 104 -11.10 4.97 1.84
C LEU A 104 -11.45 3.48 1.84
N PRO A 105 -10.47 2.58 1.67
CA PRO A 105 -10.69 1.15 1.83
C PRO A 105 -11.32 0.84 3.20
N ALA A 106 -12.28 -0.09 3.24
CA ALA A 106 -12.94 -0.55 4.48
C ALA A 106 -11.98 -0.78 5.67
N PRO A 107 -10.82 -1.45 5.51
CA PRO A 107 -9.90 -1.64 6.64
C PRO A 107 -9.24 -0.34 7.15
N VAL A 108 -9.01 0.63 6.27
CA VAL A 108 -8.48 1.96 6.65
C VAL A 108 -9.53 2.73 7.44
N LEU A 109 -10.79 2.70 7.00
CA LEU A 109 -11.89 3.35 7.72
C LEU A 109 -12.13 2.75 9.09
N ALA A 110 -12.15 1.43 9.19
CA ALA A 110 -12.30 0.73 10.47
C ALA A 110 -11.19 1.15 11.44
N ALA A 111 -9.95 1.26 10.96
CA ALA A 111 -8.82 1.73 11.77
C ALA A 111 -8.92 3.21 12.15
N LEU A 112 -9.44 4.07 11.26
CA LEU A 112 -9.60 5.51 11.54
C LEU A 112 -10.72 5.82 12.53
N LYS A 113 -11.79 5.00 12.59
CA LYS A 113 -12.87 5.13 13.58
C LYS A 113 -12.38 4.94 15.02
N LEU A 114 -11.28 4.22 15.22
CA LEU A 114 -10.67 4.04 16.54
C LEU A 114 -9.79 5.26 16.89
N PRO A 115 -9.75 5.69 18.17
CA PRO A 115 -8.80 6.69 18.64
C PRO A 115 -7.36 6.27 18.37
N ALA A 116 -6.48 7.22 18.04
CA ALA A 116 -5.09 6.94 17.65
C ALA A 116 -4.32 6.08 18.68
N ALA A 117 -4.56 6.32 19.97
CA ALA A 117 -3.94 5.58 21.07
C ALA A 117 -4.37 4.11 21.16
N LYS A 118 -5.57 3.77 20.67
CA LYS A 118 -6.13 2.41 20.74
C LYS A 118 -5.84 1.57 19.48
N ARG A 119 -5.12 2.13 18.49
CA ARG A 119 -4.81 1.42 17.24
C ARG A 119 -3.67 0.43 17.45
N ASN A 120 -3.86 -0.81 17.01
CA ASN A 120 -2.82 -1.84 17.02
C ASN A 120 -1.79 -1.64 15.88
N ALA A 121 -0.71 -2.43 15.89
CA ALA A 121 0.37 -2.31 14.91
C ALA A 121 -0.10 -2.57 13.46
N ALA A 122 -0.99 -3.55 13.25
CA ALA A 122 -1.54 -3.85 11.94
C ALA A 122 -2.39 -2.69 11.39
N GLN A 123 -3.25 -2.09 12.21
CA GLN A 123 -4.07 -0.95 11.85
C GLN A 123 -3.23 0.29 11.50
N LYS A 124 -2.19 0.57 12.30
CA LYS A 124 -1.24 1.65 12.00
C LYS A 124 -0.54 1.41 10.67
N LYS A 125 -0.09 0.18 10.42
CA LYS A 125 0.54 -0.21 9.15
C LYS A 125 -0.41 -0.04 7.97
N THR A 126 -1.66 -0.50 8.07
CA THR A 126 -2.66 -0.36 7.00
C THR A 126 -2.91 1.10 6.64
N ILE A 127 -3.04 1.98 7.64
CA ILE A 127 -3.21 3.42 7.40
C ILE A 127 -1.96 3.99 6.72
N ALA A 128 -0.77 3.66 7.21
CA ALA A 128 0.49 4.16 6.67
C ALA A 128 0.75 3.66 5.23
N ASP A 129 0.42 2.41 4.93
CA ASP A 129 0.52 1.82 3.59
C ASP A 129 -0.40 2.55 2.61
N HIS A 130 -1.66 2.76 2.99
CA HIS A 130 -2.60 3.49 2.15
C HIS A 130 -2.19 4.96 1.95
N TYR A 131 -1.79 5.65 3.03
CA TYR A 131 -1.33 7.04 2.93
C TYR A 131 -0.13 7.17 1.98
N ARG A 132 0.82 6.23 2.01
CA ARG A 132 1.97 6.23 1.10
C ARG A 132 1.61 6.12 -0.38
N GLN A 133 0.43 5.59 -0.71
CA GLN A 133 -0.05 5.50 -2.09
C GLN A 133 -0.66 6.80 -2.60
N ILE A 134 -1.23 7.62 -1.71
CA ILE A 134 -1.95 8.85 -2.08
C ILE A 134 -1.15 10.12 -1.79
N ALA A 135 -0.15 10.07 -0.91
CA ALA A 135 0.60 11.24 -0.47
C ALA A 135 1.24 11.97 -1.67
N PRO A 136 0.98 13.29 -1.86
CA PRO A 136 1.56 14.08 -2.95
C PRO A 136 3.09 14.13 -2.90
N ALA A 137 3.66 14.24 -1.70
CA ALA A 137 5.12 14.27 -1.50
C ALA A 137 5.83 13.00 -2.03
N LEU A 138 5.14 11.86 -2.07
CA LEU A 138 5.68 10.61 -2.60
C LEU A 138 5.38 10.39 -4.08
N LYS A 139 4.54 11.24 -4.70
CA LYS A 139 4.18 11.13 -6.11
C LYS A 139 5.40 11.12 -7.04
N PRO A 140 6.39 12.04 -6.91
CA PRO A 140 7.56 12.03 -7.79
C PRO A 140 8.37 10.74 -7.70
N VAL A 141 8.46 10.14 -6.51
CA VAL A 141 9.18 8.87 -6.29
C VAL A 141 8.41 7.69 -6.88
N ARG A 142 7.09 7.64 -6.71
CA ARG A 142 6.23 6.62 -7.32
C ARG A 142 6.30 6.68 -8.84
N ASP A 143 6.28 7.88 -9.42
CA ASP A 143 6.38 8.09 -10.86
C ASP A 143 7.73 7.60 -11.40
N LYS A 144 8.85 7.90 -10.71
CA LYS A 144 10.18 7.36 -11.06
C LYS A 144 10.23 5.84 -10.98
N LEU A 145 9.66 5.24 -9.94
CA LEU A 145 9.62 3.78 -9.79
C LEU A 145 8.82 3.12 -10.92
N ALA A 146 7.67 3.70 -11.28
CA ALA A 146 6.86 3.23 -12.39
C ALA A 146 7.59 3.35 -13.74
N ALA A 147 8.28 4.47 -13.97
CA ALA A 147 9.09 4.68 -15.17
C ALA A 147 10.24 3.67 -15.28
N ALA A 148 11.02 3.48 -14.20
CA ALA A 148 12.10 2.49 -14.16
C ALA A 148 11.57 1.06 -14.34
N GLY A 149 10.42 0.73 -13.75
CA GLY A 149 9.76 -0.57 -13.94
C GLY A 149 9.37 -0.82 -15.40
N LYS A 150 8.84 0.20 -16.09
CA LYS A 150 8.55 0.14 -17.54
C LYS A 150 9.83 -0.05 -18.37
N GLN A 151 10.88 0.71 -18.08
CA GLN A 151 12.17 0.59 -18.77
C GLN A 151 12.76 -0.81 -18.60
N LYS A 152 12.75 -1.35 -17.37
CA LYS A 152 13.19 -2.72 -17.10
C LYS A 152 12.39 -3.74 -17.91
N ALA A 153 11.05 -3.65 -17.87
CA ALA A 153 10.19 -4.59 -18.59
C ALA A 153 10.40 -4.53 -20.11
N GLU A 154 10.68 -3.34 -20.66
CA GLU A 154 10.96 -3.17 -22.09
C GLU A 154 12.31 -3.77 -22.47
N LEU A 155 13.36 -3.52 -21.67
CA LEU A 155 14.66 -4.17 -21.85
C LEU A 155 14.53 -5.69 -21.77
N GLU A 156 13.79 -6.22 -20.80
CA GLU A 156 13.55 -7.67 -20.65
C GLU A 156 12.82 -8.31 -21.85
N LYS A 157 12.03 -7.55 -22.61
CA LYS A 157 11.41 -8.04 -23.86
C LYS A 157 12.38 -8.08 -25.02
N GLN A 158 13.34 -7.14 -25.07
CA GLN A 158 14.32 -7.05 -26.14
C GLN A 158 15.44 -8.08 -25.98
N LEU A 159 15.68 -8.55 -24.76
CA LEU A 159 16.69 -9.57 -24.50
C LEU A 159 16.30 -10.92 -25.11
N PRO A 160 17.16 -11.55 -25.94
CA PRO A 160 16.92 -12.89 -26.43
C PRO A 160 16.89 -13.86 -25.24
N ARG A 161 15.83 -14.67 -25.17
CA ARG A 161 15.70 -15.70 -24.14
C ARG A 161 16.41 -16.96 -24.58
N THR A 162 17.26 -17.50 -23.71
CA THR A 162 17.90 -18.80 -23.90
C THR A 162 17.41 -19.77 -22.84
N LEU A 163 17.14 -21.01 -23.24
CA LEU A 163 16.85 -22.07 -22.27
C LEU A 163 18.11 -22.34 -21.45
N MET A 164 17.98 -22.22 -20.13
CA MET A 164 19.02 -22.62 -19.19
C MET A 164 18.48 -23.76 -18.35
N THR A 165 19.25 -24.85 -18.23
CA THR A 165 18.92 -25.91 -17.27
C THR A 165 19.16 -25.39 -15.86
N VAL A 166 18.10 -25.35 -15.05
CA VAL A 166 18.21 -25.05 -13.61
C VAL A 166 18.28 -26.34 -12.81
N SER A 167 19.01 -26.32 -11.70
CA SER A 167 19.02 -27.45 -10.78
C SER A 167 17.68 -27.54 -10.07
N VAL A 168 16.96 -28.63 -10.29
CA VAL A 168 15.72 -28.97 -9.57
C VAL A 168 15.97 -30.02 -8.49
N LYS A 169 14.99 -30.27 -7.62
CA LYS A 169 15.07 -31.36 -6.65
C LYS A 169 15.34 -32.68 -7.39
N PRO A 170 16.45 -33.38 -7.12
CA PRO A 170 16.78 -34.62 -7.81
C PRO A 170 15.70 -35.67 -7.60
N ARG A 171 15.31 -36.37 -8.68
CA ARG A 171 14.40 -37.51 -8.57
C ARG A 171 15.10 -38.65 -7.82
N PRO A 172 14.40 -39.36 -6.92
CA PRO A 172 14.94 -40.56 -6.31
C PRO A 172 15.20 -41.61 -7.41
N ILE A 173 16.36 -42.25 -7.34
CA ILE A 173 16.75 -43.35 -8.23
C ILE A 173 16.96 -44.56 -7.35
N ARG A 174 16.54 -45.74 -7.80
CA ARG A 174 16.60 -47.00 -7.05
C ARG A 174 17.29 -48.10 -7.85
N ILE A 175 17.81 -49.11 -7.16
CA ILE A 175 18.24 -50.36 -7.79
C ILE A 175 16.99 -51.18 -8.08
N LEU A 176 16.70 -51.41 -9.36
CA LEU A 176 15.49 -52.12 -9.81
C LEU A 176 15.78 -53.61 -10.06
N PRO A 177 14.83 -54.51 -9.75
CA PRO A 177 14.91 -55.91 -10.18
C PRO A 177 14.90 -56.02 -11.72
N ARG A 178 15.66 -56.98 -12.25
CA ARG A 178 15.74 -57.21 -13.70
C ARG A 178 14.36 -57.55 -14.26
N GLY A 179 13.91 -56.80 -15.27
CA GLY A 179 12.66 -57.04 -15.98
C GLY A 179 11.42 -56.37 -15.37
N ASN A 180 11.53 -55.75 -14.19
CA ASN A 180 10.42 -55.03 -13.56
C ASN A 180 10.77 -53.56 -13.32
N TRP A 181 10.25 -52.68 -14.19
CA TRP A 181 10.56 -51.24 -14.22
C TRP A 181 9.53 -50.37 -13.48
N MET A 182 8.46 -50.98 -12.94
CA MET A 182 7.46 -50.30 -12.10
C MET A 182 7.66 -50.56 -10.59
N ASP A 183 8.68 -51.35 -10.23
CA ASP A 183 8.95 -51.71 -8.84
C ASP A 183 9.77 -50.64 -8.12
N ASP A 184 9.18 -50.01 -7.09
CA ASP A 184 9.82 -48.97 -6.28
C ASP A 184 10.40 -49.48 -4.95
N SER A 185 10.45 -50.79 -4.71
CA SER A 185 10.91 -51.39 -3.45
C SER A 185 12.43 -51.38 -3.27
N GLY A 186 13.19 -51.13 -4.35
CA GLY A 186 14.64 -51.14 -4.34
C GLY A 186 15.30 -50.07 -3.46
N PRO A 187 16.55 -50.29 -3.00
CA PRO A 187 17.29 -49.30 -2.23
C PRO A 187 17.55 -48.03 -3.06
N VAL A 188 17.45 -46.87 -2.42
CA VAL A 188 17.70 -45.57 -3.04
C VAL A 188 19.20 -45.40 -3.27
N VAL A 189 19.57 -45.08 -4.51
CA VAL A 189 20.93 -44.78 -4.92
C VAL A 189 21.19 -43.29 -4.78
N THR A 190 22.13 -42.94 -3.92
CA THR A 190 22.66 -41.58 -3.81
C THR A 190 23.86 -41.39 -4.74
N PRO A 191 24.19 -40.15 -5.16
CA PRO A 191 25.40 -39.91 -5.93
C PRO A 191 26.64 -40.29 -5.10
N GLY A 192 27.52 -41.09 -5.70
CA GLY A 192 28.76 -41.57 -5.09
C GLY A 192 29.72 -42.10 -6.15
N VAL A 193 30.82 -42.70 -5.71
CA VAL A 193 31.83 -43.33 -6.57
C VAL A 193 31.80 -44.85 -6.39
N PRO A 194 32.20 -45.64 -7.41
CA PRO A 194 32.35 -47.08 -7.25
C PRO A 194 33.21 -47.45 -6.04
N GLY A 195 32.81 -48.47 -5.28
CA GLY A 195 33.46 -48.82 -4.01
C GLY A 195 34.92 -49.27 -4.11
N PHE A 196 35.40 -49.59 -5.31
CA PHE A 196 36.82 -49.92 -5.56
C PHE A 196 37.69 -48.66 -5.81
N LEU A 197 37.09 -47.47 -5.87
CA LEU A 197 37.79 -46.20 -6.06
C LEU A 197 37.85 -45.41 -4.74
N PRO A 198 38.79 -44.44 -4.60
CA PRO A 198 38.88 -43.60 -3.41
C PRO A 198 37.56 -42.90 -3.12
N ALA A 199 37.11 -42.96 -1.86
CA ALA A 199 35.82 -42.41 -1.46
C ALA A 199 35.75 -40.88 -1.66
N LEU A 200 34.53 -40.38 -1.88
CA LEU A 200 34.25 -38.97 -2.01
C LEU A 200 34.04 -38.35 -0.62
N GLU A 201 34.85 -37.35 -0.24
CA GLU A 201 34.75 -36.69 1.06
C GLU A 201 33.63 -35.64 1.08
N VAL A 202 32.41 -36.09 1.39
CA VAL A 202 31.23 -35.21 1.46
C VAL A 202 30.52 -35.21 2.81
N GLY A 203 30.96 -36.01 3.80
CA GLY A 203 30.25 -36.12 5.09
C GLY A 203 28.78 -36.53 4.90
N ASP A 204 27.86 -35.92 5.65
CA ASP A 204 26.43 -36.27 5.63
C ASP A 204 25.62 -35.60 4.49
N ARG A 205 26.25 -34.74 3.67
CA ARG A 205 25.56 -34.07 2.56
C ARG A 205 25.57 -34.92 1.29
N ARG A 206 24.51 -34.81 0.49
CA ARG A 206 24.45 -35.39 -0.85
C ARG A 206 25.53 -34.78 -1.75
N ALA A 207 26.31 -35.63 -2.40
CA ALA A 207 27.32 -35.20 -3.36
C ALA A 207 26.70 -34.46 -4.57
N ASN A 208 27.42 -33.45 -5.06
CA ASN A 208 27.04 -32.61 -6.20
C ASN A 208 28.13 -32.63 -7.29
N ARG A 209 27.88 -31.95 -8.42
CA ARG A 209 28.81 -31.92 -9.56
C ARG A 209 30.17 -31.30 -9.24
N LEU A 210 30.22 -30.34 -8.31
CA LEU A 210 31.48 -29.72 -7.88
C LEU A 210 32.35 -30.72 -7.12
N ASP A 211 31.75 -31.60 -6.31
CA ASP A 211 32.49 -32.64 -5.58
C ASP A 211 33.13 -33.65 -6.54
N LEU A 212 32.37 -34.09 -7.54
CA LEU A 212 32.89 -34.95 -8.59
C LEU A 212 34.03 -34.26 -9.36
N ALA A 213 33.87 -32.99 -9.73
CA ALA A 213 34.89 -32.23 -10.45
C ALA A 213 36.19 -32.11 -9.64
N ARG A 214 36.08 -31.85 -8.34
CA ARG A 214 37.23 -31.84 -7.42
C ARG A 214 37.88 -33.22 -7.35
N TRP A 215 37.08 -34.27 -7.16
CA TRP A 215 37.57 -35.65 -7.04
C TRP A 215 38.34 -36.13 -8.29
N ILE A 216 37.89 -35.79 -9.50
CA ILE A 216 38.60 -36.11 -10.75
C ILE A 216 39.86 -35.24 -10.93
N SER A 217 39.81 -33.97 -10.48
CA SER A 217 40.90 -33.00 -10.69
C SER A 217 42.01 -33.09 -9.64
N VAL A 218 41.77 -33.74 -8.49
CA VAL A 218 42.82 -34.00 -7.50
C VAL A 218 43.81 -34.95 -8.15
N ARG A 219 45.01 -34.45 -8.46
CA ARG A 219 46.11 -35.28 -8.95
C ARG A 219 46.33 -36.40 -7.92
N THR A 220 46.11 -37.63 -8.34
CA THR A 220 46.60 -38.81 -7.65
C THR A 220 48.13 -38.74 -7.70
N THR A 221 48.73 -38.01 -6.78
CA THR A 221 50.17 -38.16 -6.51
C THR A 221 50.30 -39.57 -5.95
N ARG A 222 50.80 -40.49 -6.78
CA ARG A 222 51.23 -41.82 -6.35
C ARG A 222 52.48 -41.70 -5.49
#